data_AF-A0AAU8S521-F1
#
_entry.id   AF-A0AAU8S521-F1
#
_cell.length_a   1.000
_cell.length_b   1.000
_cell.length_c   1.000
_cell.angle_alpha   90.00
_cell.angle_beta   90.00
_cell.angle_gamma   90.00
#
_symmetry.space_group_name_H-M   'P 1'
#
loop_
_entity.id
_entity.type
_entity.pdbx_description
1 polymer ?
#
loop_
_entity_poly.entity_id
_entity_poly.type
_entity_poly.pdbx_seq_one_letter_code
_entity_poly.pdbx_strand_id
1 'polypeptide(L)'
;MAHLTFLLGCATMGGMSAYMALLAAAFSSSIVFLLVFLMRGFSIPRRQLLVEKSFRDGKYALAIKHAHAVLAKDPHNWAVRVLLGRAHLAEGKRDVALMELRAASSRAAFGTVVDEVEFRKTIAQLYLQFDQIEEALKEYTLLIRLDPTCADYHYRIGQLFERKNVTDRAAAYYRQCIGMDAAHPAAHAALGSLLLRSGHLVEARAELDTVLALEPANAEALFCQGQLLRKEREYAAALRSFEQASRSPVLRQKCFTERGCCYMDAKDVDRAIVEFDRALRCKSQSGENEDLQIRYLLASCYEKKRDVEKAIEQWEAINARSAGFKDVTIKLAQYQDIRLNDRMKEYLTLDGDSFFDLCQRIVSKALRLSIDSVQDVRGCCEIVATERDEKGWSNVRTQPKVVVFYREARVLDDSFLRAILERMKERGIARGVVVTSSSFSRAALSFAENRPLELLGKNELERLLDASS
;
A
#
# COMPACT_ATOMS: atom_id res chain seq x y z
N MET A 1 93.96 -23.51 71.36
CA MET A 1 92.56 -23.68 70.92
C MET A 1 91.63 -22.69 71.63
N ALA A 2 91.94 -21.39 71.60
CA ALA A 2 91.19 -20.37 72.35
C ALA A 2 91.00 -19.04 71.58
N HIS A 3 91.10 -19.06 70.24
CA HIS A 3 90.88 -17.87 69.42
C HIS A 3 89.86 -18.05 68.29
N LEU A 4 89.15 -19.18 68.22
CA LEU A 4 88.19 -19.44 67.13
C LEU A 4 86.70 -19.33 67.52
N THR A 5 86.36 -19.13 68.79
CA THR A 5 84.97 -19.16 69.26
C THR A 5 84.34 -17.78 69.52
N PHE A 6 85.09 -16.68 69.44
CA PHE A 6 84.54 -15.33 69.70
C PHE A 6 84.16 -14.53 68.45
N LEU A 7 84.55 -14.98 67.25
CA LEU A 7 84.22 -14.30 65.98
C LEU A 7 82.95 -14.84 65.29
N LEU A 8 82.35 -15.92 65.81
CA LEU A 8 81.11 -16.50 65.28
C LEU A 8 79.82 -15.98 65.95
N GLY A 9 79.93 -15.21 67.04
CA GLY A 9 78.77 -14.70 67.79
C GLY A 9 78.24 -13.32 67.36
N CYS A 10 79.04 -12.48 66.68
CA CYS A 10 78.62 -11.13 66.27
C CYS A 10 78.18 -11.01 64.80
N ALA A 11 78.44 -12.02 63.96
CA ALA A 11 78.07 -11.98 62.54
C ALA A 11 76.60 -12.39 62.28
N THR A 12 75.93 -13.05 63.22
CA THR A 12 74.56 -13.57 63.03
C THR A 12 73.46 -12.58 63.45
N MET A 13 73.73 -11.65 64.39
CA MET A 13 72.75 -10.62 64.78
C MET A 13 72.66 -9.46 63.79
N GLY A 14 73.77 -9.07 63.13
CA GLY A 14 73.74 -8.05 62.08
C GLY A 14 73.04 -8.54 60.81
N GLY A 15 73.23 -9.82 60.45
CA GLY A 15 72.57 -10.46 59.33
C GLY A 15 71.06 -10.62 59.52
N MET A 16 70.60 -11.03 60.72
CA MET A 16 69.16 -11.13 61.02
C MET A 16 68.47 -9.76 61.02
N SER A 17 69.11 -8.70 61.52
CA SER A 17 68.58 -7.33 61.48
C SER A 17 68.41 -6.83 60.03
N ALA A 18 69.43 -7.04 59.19
CA ALA A 18 69.37 -6.70 57.77
C ALA A 18 68.32 -7.51 57.00
N TYR A 19 68.17 -8.80 57.32
CA TYR A 19 67.19 -9.69 56.70
C TYR A 19 65.75 -9.31 57.08
N MET A 20 65.51 -8.96 58.34
CA MET A 20 64.21 -8.46 58.81
C MET A 20 63.85 -7.09 58.21
N ALA A 21 64.84 -6.20 58.04
CA ALA A 21 64.64 -4.92 57.36
C ALA A 21 64.29 -5.10 55.87
N LEU A 22 64.94 -6.05 55.17
CA LEU A 22 64.62 -6.39 53.78
C LEU A 22 63.23 -7.00 53.63
N LEU A 23 62.81 -7.87 54.56
CA LEU A 23 61.45 -8.43 54.57
C LEU A 23 60.38 -7.36 54.83
N ALA A 24 60.63 -6.42 55.74
CA ALA A 24 59.73 -5.29 55.99
C ALA A 24 59.63 -4.35 54.78
N ALA A 25 60.74 -4.10 54.08
CA ALA A 25 60.75 -3.33 52.83
C ALA A 25 60.01 -4.04 51.69
N ALA A 26 60.10 -5.37 51.59
CA ALA A 26 59.36 -6.16 50.60
C ALA A 26 57.86 -6.23 50.89
N PHE A 27 57.47 -6.31 52.17
CA PHE A 27 56.06 -6.27 52.57
C PHE A 27 55.44 -4.91 52.34
N SER A 28 56.14 -3.82 52.70
CA SER A 28 55.65 -2.46 52.47
C SER A 28 55.53 -2.13 50.99
N SER A 29 56.47 -2.56 50.13
CA SER A 29 56.35 -2.39 48.68
C SER A 29 55.18 -3.19 48.09
N SER A 30 54.93 -4.41 48.59
CA SER A 30 53.79 -5.24 48.18
C SER A 30 52.45 -4.63 48.61
N ILE A 31 52.37 -4.05 49.80
CA ILE A 31 51.18 -3.33 50.30
C ILE A 31 50.93 -2.06 49.48
N VAL A 32 51.97 -1.29 49.16
CA VAL A 32 51.87 -0.11 48.29
C VAL A 32 51.44 -0.53 46.88
N PHE A 33 51.96 -1.64 46.35
CA PHE A 33 51.55 -2.17 45.05
C PHE A 33 50.08 -2.61 45.06
N LEU A 34 49.63 -3.29 46.12
CA LEU A 34 48.22 -3.69 46.31
C LEU A 34 47.31 -2.47 46.45
N LEU A 35 47.71 -1.45 47.21
CA LEU A 35 46.98 -0.19 47.37
C LEU A 35 46.91 0.58 46.04
N VAL A 36 48.00 0.65 45.27
CA VAL A 36 48.00 1.26 43.93
C VAL A 36 47.13 0.46 42.96
N PHE A 37 47.11 -0.87 43.07
CA PHE A 37 46.26 -1.75 42.28
C PHE A 37 44.77 -1.55 42.62
N LEU A 38 44.42 -1.46 43.91
CA LEU A 38 43.08 -1.17 44.39
C LEU A 38 42.63 0.26 44.02
N MET A 39 43.51 1.25 44.15
CA MET A 39 43.26 2.64 43.73
C MET A 39 43.09 2.76 42.22
N ARG A 40 43.83 1.95 41.43
CA ARG A 40 43.62 1.82 39.97
C ARG A 40 42.28 1.16 39.64
N GLY A 41 41.81 0.21 40.45
CA GLY A 41 40.46 -0.36 40.36
C GLY A 41 39.36 0.69 40.61
N PHE A 42 39.56 1.59 41.58
CA PHE A 42 38.68 2.73 41.86
C PHE A 42 38.83 3.92 40.87
N SER A 43 39.72 3.85 39.87
CA SER A 43 39.95 4.92 38.89
C SER A 43 39.00 4.89 37.68
N ILE A 44 38.19 3.83 37.56
CA ILE A 44 37.22 3.60 36.47
C ILE A 44 36.12 4.70 36.38
N PRO A 45 35.61 5.29 37.49
CA PRO A 45 34.61 6.37 37.44
C PRO A 45 35.12 7.61 36.69
N ARG A 46 36.43 7.93 36.81
CA ARG A 46 37.01 9.13 36.19
C ARG A 46 37.02 9.07 34.66
N ARG A 47 37.19 7.88 34.07
CA ARG A 47 37.21 7.73 32.60
C ARG A 47 35.80 7.72 32.01
N GLN A 48 34.81 7.17 32.71
CA GLN A 48 33.41 7.26 32.32
C GLN A 48 32.92 8.71 32.32
N LEU A 49 33.29 9.49 33.34
CA LEU A 49 32.99 10.93 33.39
C LEU A 49 33.60 11.71 32.21
N LEU A 50 34.74 11.28 31.66
CA LEU A 50 35.32 11.88 30.46
C LEU A 50 34.49 11.59 29.20
N VAL A 51 33.94 10.38 29.08
CA VAL A 51 33.01 10.03 27.98
C VAL A 51 31.77 10.92 28.06
N GLU A 52 31.18 11.00 29.25
CA GLU A 52 29.98 11.80 29.48
C GLU A 52 30.21 13.29 29.26
N LYS A 53 31.33 13.84 29.75
CA LYS A 53 31.72 15.23 29.50
C LYS A 53 31.93 15.49 28.02
N SER A 54 32.67 14.63 27.31
CA SER A 54 32.92 14.81 25.88
C SER A 54 31.63 14.75 25.07
N PHE A 55 30.69 13.90 25.47
CA PHE A 55 29.36 13.82 24.88
C PHE A 55 28.55 15.11 25.15
N ARG A 56 28.52 15.59 26.40
CA ARG A 56 27.87 16.86 26.78
C ARG A 56 28.46 18.06 26.05
N ASP A 57 29.77 18.07 25.81
CA ASP A 57 30.49 19.11 25.06
C ASP A 57 30.22 19.03 23.53
N GLY A 58 29.40 18.08 23.06
CA GLY A 58 29.11 17.87 21.63
C GLY A 58 30.27 17.27 20.82
N LYS A 59 31.34 16.82 21.49
CA LYS A 59 32.54 16.25 20.86
C LYS A 59 32.36 14.74 20.67
N TYR A 60 31.41 14.35 19.83
CA TYR A 60 30.98 12.95 19.68
C TYR A 60 32.10 11.99 19.24
N ALA A 61 32.92 12.38 18.26
CA ALA A 61 34.07 11.57 17.84
C ALA A 61 35.07 11.31 18.99
N LEU A 62 35.28 12.30 19.86
CA LEU A 62 36.14 12.18 21.04
C LEU A 62 35.48 11.31 22.11
N ALA A 63 34.17 11.45 22.32
CA ALA A 63 33.40 10.61 23.22
C ALA A 63 33.44 9.13 22.80
N ILE A 64 33.31 8.84 21.50
CA ILE A 64 33.43 7.49 20.92
C ILE A 64 34.82 6.91 21.19
N LYS A 65 35.88 7.69 20.93
CA LYS A 65 37.26 7.28 21.22
C LYS A 65 37.47 6.96 22.70
N HIS A 66 36.96 7.80 23.60
CA HIS A 66 37.04 7.56 25.04
C HIS A 66 36.21 6.35 25.47
N ALA A 67 35.03 6.15 24.89
CA ALA A 67 34.16 5.02 25.19
C ALA A 67 34.81 3.68 24.81
N HIS A 68 35.41 3.57 23.61
CA HIS A 68 36.16 2.37 23.22
C HIS A 68 37.33 2.09 24.17
N ALA A 69 38.04 3.12 24.65
CA ALA A 69 39.13 2.93 25.61
C ALA A 69 38.65 2.42 26.98
N VAL A 70 37.40 2.70 27.36
CA VAL A 70 36.77 2.13 28.56
C VAL A 70 36.30 0.70 28.29
N LEU A 71 35.60 0.47 27.17
CA LEU A 71 35.07 -0.85 26.80
C LEU A 71 36.16 -1.88 26.49
N ALA A 72 37.35 -1.47 26.07
CA ALA A 72 38.50 -2.37 25.91
C ALA A 72 38.96 -2.99 27.24
N LYS A 73 38.69 -2.32 28.38
CA LYS A 73 39.03 -2.79 29.72
C LYS A 73 37.85 -3.43 30.44
N ASP A 74 36.67 -2.87 30.21
CA ASP A 74 35.41 -3.38 30.74
C ASP A 74 34.37 -3.48 29.61
N PRO A 75 34.39 -4.59 28.85
CA PRO A 75 33.47 -4.78 27.72
C PRO A 75 31.99 -4.84 28.13
N HIS A 76 31.71 -4.99 29.42
CA HIS A 76 30.39 -5.22 29.98
C HIS A 76 29.78 -3.93 30.57
N ASN A 77 30.50 -2.80 30.49
CA ASN A 77 30.02 -1.52 31.00
C ASN A 77 28.82 -1.00 30.18
N TRP A 78 27.61 -1.34 30.62
CA TRP A 78 26.38 -0.99 29.91
C TRP A 78 26.17 0.52 29.83
N ALA A 79 26.51 1.29 30.88
CA ALA A 79 26.33 2.74 30.90
C ALA A 79 27.19 3.46 29.84
N VAL A 80 28.44 3.03 29.68
CA VAL A 80 29.32 3.54 28.62
C VAL A 80 28.85 3.11 27.24
N ARG A 81 28.31 1.89 27.08
CA ARG A 81 27.69 1.46 25.82
C ARG A 81 26.47 2.32 25.45
N VAL A 82 25.67 2.74 26.42
CA VAL A 82 24.57 3.69 26.18
C VAL A 82 25.10 5.03 25.67
N LEU A 83 26.13 5.60 26.31
CA LEU A 83 26.75 6.85 25.87
C LEU A 83 27.38 6.72 24.47
N LEU A 84 28.02 5.58 24.19
CA LEU A 84 28.58 5.27 22.87
C LEU A 84 27.48 5.19 21.81
N GLY A 85 26.39 4.48 22.08
CA GLY A 85 25.23 4.40 21.20
C GLY A 85 24.64 5.79 20.92
N ARG A 86 24.45 6.62 21.95
CA ARG A 86 23.99 8.01 21.80
C ARG A 86 24.95 8.87 20.98
N ALA A 87 26.26 8.72 21.16
CA ALA A 87 27.26 9.43 20.37
C ALA A 87 27.20 9.04 18.88
N HIS A 88 27.00 7.75 18.58
CA HIS A 88 26.78 7.28 17.21
C HIS A 88 25.47 7.80 16.60
N LEU A 89 24.39 7.93 17.38
CA LEU A 89 23.16 8.59 16.91
C LEU A 89 23.41 10.04 16.51
N ALA A 90 24.17 10.77 17.31
CA ALA A 90 24.52 12.16 17.01
C ALA A 90 25.38 12.30 15.74
N GLU A 91 26.20 11.29 15.42
CA GLU A 91 26.94 11.21 14.14
C GLU A 91 26.10 10.66 12.97
N GLY A 92 24.83 10.31 13.18
CA GLY A 92 23.95 9.73 12.17
C GLY A 92 24.19 8.23 11.88
N LYS A 93 25.08 7.56 12.64
CA LYS A 93 25.42 6.13 12.51
C LYS A 93 24.44 5.25 13.28
N ARG A 94 23.22 5.15 12.76
CA ARG A 94 22.07 4.55 13.47
C ARG A 94 22.16 3.02 13.64
N ASP A 95 22.80 2.35 12.69
CA ASP A 95 23.07 0.91 12.69
C ASP A 95 24.01 0.51 13.83
N VAL A 96 25.15 1.22 13.95
CA VAL A 96 26.12 1.02 15.03
C VAL A 96 25.50 1.40 16.38
N ALA A 97 24.73 2.49 16.41
CA ALA A 97 24.03 2.89 17.62
C ALA A 97 23.06 1.81 18.12
N LEU A 98 22.24 1.23 17.23
CA LEU A 98 21.32 0.16 17.61
C LEU A 98 22.08 -1.06 18.15
N MET A 99 23.19 -1.45 17.52
CA MET A 99 24.04 -2.55 17.98
C MET A 99 24.52 -2.32 19.43
N GLU A 100 25.05 -1.14 19.73
CA GLU A 100 25.57 -0.82 21.07
C GLU A 100 24.47 -0.73 22.13
N LEU A 101 23.34 -0.10 21.81
CA LEU A 101 22.20 0.01 22.72
C LEU A 101 21.55 -1.36 23.00
N ARG A 102 21.46 -2.23 21.99
CA ARG A 102 21.00 -3.62 22.17
C ARG A 102 21.92 -4.40 23.11
N ALA A 103 23.23 -4.26 22.95
CA ALA A 103 24.20 -4.89 23.84
C ALA A 103 24.05 -4.39 25.28
N ALA A 104 23.76 -3.10 25.48
CA ALA A 104 23.51 -2.52 26.79
C ALA A 104 22.20 -3.04 27.44
N SER A 105 21.11 -3.17 26.68
CA SER A 105 19.77 -3.55 27.18
C SER A 105 19.75 -4.88 27.95
N SER A 106 20.55 -5.87 27.52
CA SER A 106 20.59 -7.22 28.14
C SER A 106 21.16 -7.28 29.56
N ARG A 107 21.91 -6.25 29.98
CA ARG A 107 22.69 -6.23 31.23
C ARG A 107 22.56 -4.92 32.01
N ALA A 108 21.67 -4.04 31.57
CA ALA A 108 21.50 -2.73 32.17
C ALA A 108 20.82 -2.84 33.53
N ALA A 109 21.51 -2.38 34.57
CA ALA A 109 20.91 -2.05 35.85
C ALA A 109 20.59 -0.56 35.83
N PHE A 110 19.48 -0.21 35.17
CA PHE A 110 19.07 1.19 35.06
C PHE A 110 18.98 1.80 36.47
N GLY A 111 19.63 2.96 36.63
CA GLY A 111 19.85 3.63 37.91
C GLY A 111 20.00 5.13 37.68
N THR A 112 20.59 5.88 38.63
CA THR A 112 20.61 7.35 38.58
C THR A 112 21.40 7.98 37.42
N VAL A 113 22.23 7.21 36.71
CA VAL A 113 23.15 7.73 35.67
C VAL A 113 22.49 7.78 34.28
N VAL A 114 21.52 6.90 34.00
CA VAL A 114 20.84 6.82 32.70
C VAL A 114 19.35 6.70 32.96
N ASP A 115 18.59 7.68 32.48
CA ASP A 115 17.13 7.61 32.47
C ASP A 115 16.66 6.41 31.63
N GLU A 116 16.04 5.43 32.29
CA GLU A 116 15.52 4.23 31.65
C GLU A 116 14.43 4.57 30.63
N VAL A 117 13.53 5.49 30.97
CA VAL A 117 12.40 5.84 30.09
C VAL A 117 12.94 6.40 28.77
N GLU A 118 13.89 7.33 28.84
CA GLU A 118 14.51 7.91 27.65
C GLU A 118 15.33 6.88 26.85
N PHE A 119 16.06 5.99 27.54
CA PHE A 119 16.76 4.89 26.88
C PHE A 119 15.80 3.98 26.10
N ARG A 120 14.72 3.54 26.75
CA ARG A 120 13.70 2.65 26.18
C ARG A 120 13.00 3.31 24.98
N LYS A 121 12.66 4.60 25.08
CA LYS A 121 12.11 5.39 23.96
C LYS A 121 13.08 5.41 22.77
N THR A 122 14.35 5.71 23.04
CA THR A 122 15.38 5.80 21.99
C THR A 122 15.56 4.46 21.26
N ILE A 123 15.75 3.36 22.01
CA ILE A 123 15.98 2.05 21.38
C ILE A 123 14.71 1.54 20.67
N ALA A 124 13.51 1.80 21.22
CA ALA A 124 12.26 1.48 20.54
C ALA A 124 12.14 2.19 19.19
N GLN A 125 12.43 3.49 19.13
CA GLN A 125 12.43 4.25 17.88
C GLN A 125 13.43 3.71 16.86
N LEU A 126 14.62 3.29 17.29
CA LEU A 126 15.59 2.65 16.40
C LEU A 126 15.08 1.32 15.87
N TYR A 127 14.50 0.48 16.72
CA TYR A 127 13.85 -0.75 16.26
C TYR A 127 12.79 -0.48 15.19
N LEU A 128 11.98 0.57 15.33
CA LEU A 128 11.00 0.96 14.30
C LEU A 128 11.63 1.41 12.98
N GLN A 129 12.77 2.10 13.05
CA GLN A 129 13.48 2.54 11.87
C GLN A 129 14.10 1.38 11.08
N PHE A 130 14.52 0.33 11.78
CA PHE A 130 15.05 -0.91 11.18
C PHE A 130 13.98 -1.99 10.98
N ASP A 131 12.70 -1.63 11.06
CA ASP A 131 11.54 -2.53 10.89
C ASP A 131 11.50 -3.74 11.83
N GLN A 132 12.15 -3.64 13.00
CA GLN A 132 12.17 -4.65 14.04
C GLN A 132 10.98 -4.47 14.99
N ILE A 133 9.77 -4.68 14.46
CA ILE A 133 8.50 -4.39 15.15
C ILE A 133 8.36 -5.15 16.48
N GLU A 134 8.77 -6.43 16.53
CA GLU A 134 8.64 -7.25 17.74
C GLU A 134 9.52 -6.74 18.90
N GLU A 135 10.74 -6.29 18.60
CA GLU A 135 11.62 -5.74 19.63
C GLU A 135 11.11 -4.38 20.12
N ALA A 136 10.59 -3.53 19.21
CA ALA A 136 9.95 -2.28 19.61
C ALA A 136 8.73 -2.51 20.51
N LEU A 137 7.90 -3.52 20.22
CA LEU A 137 6.77 -3.89 21.07
C LEU A 137 7.21 -4.26 22.49
N LYS A 138 8.31 -5.01 22.64
CA LYS A 138 8.86 -5.35 23.96
C LYS A 138 9.28 -4.08 24.72
N GLU A 139 9.97 -3.16 24.05
CA GLU A 139 10.43 -1.92 24.68
C GLU A 139 9.27 -1.00 25.09
N TYR A 140 8.23 -0.86 24.26
CA TYR A 140 7.00 -0.13 24.66
C TYR A 140 6.22 -0.83 25.78
N THR A 141 6.24 -2.16 25.83
CA THR A 141 5.64 -2.92 26.95
C THR A 141 6.38 -2.63 28.26
N LEU A 142 7.71 -2.49 28.22
CA LEU A 142 8.51 -2.07 29.38
C LEU A 142 8.22 -0.62 29.77
N LEU A 143 8.08 0.29 28.78
CA LEU A 143 7.70 1.69 29.04
C LEU A 143 6.36 1.82 29.78
N ILE A 144 5.35 1.03 29.40
CA ILE A 144 4.05 1.01 30.12
C ILE A 144 4.22 0.54 31.57
N ARG A 145 5.15 -0.38 31.86
CA ARG A 145 5.41 -0.81 33.25
C ARG A 145 6.10 0.27 34.07
N LEU A 146 6.97 1.07 33.45
CA LEU A 146 7.71 2.14 34.10
C LEU A 146 6.84 3.37 34.34
N ASP A 147 5.98 3.71 33.38
CA ASP A 147 5.03 4.81 33.48
C ASP A 147 3.67 4.35 32.90
N PRO A 148 2.79 3.80 33.76
CA PRO A 148 1.47 3.32 33.35
C PRO A 148 0.48 4.42 32.97
N THR A 149 0.82 5.69 33.19
CA THR A 149 -0.10 6.83 32.98
C THR A 149 0.07 7.50 31.62
N CYS A 150 1.15 7.17 30.89
CA CYS A 150 1.43 7.75 29.59
C CYS A 150 0.60 7.09 28.48
N ALA A 151 -0.44 7.79 28.03
CA ALA A 151 -1.33 7.34 26.95
C ALA A 151 -0.59 7.09 25.62
N ASP A 152 0.47 7.85 25.32
CA ASP A 152 1.25 7.74 24.10
C ASP A 152 1.81 6.34 23.88
N TYR A 153 2.20 5.62 24.94
CA TYR A 153 2.75 4.27 24.78
C TYR A 153 1.71 3.28 24.25
N HIS A 154 0.46 3.40 24.70
CA HIS A 154 -0.65 2.61 24.16
C HIS A 154 -0.91 2.96 22.70
N TYR A 155 -0.89 4.25 22.34
CA TYR A 155 -0.98 4.68 20.94
C TYR A 155 0.11 4.06 20.07
N ARG A 156 1.38 4.12 20.52
CA ARG A 156 2.52 3.54 19.80
C ARG A 156 2.36 2.02 19.61
N ILE A 157 1.95 1.28 20.63
CA ILE A 157 1.68 -0.16 20.50
C ILE A 157 0.54 -0.42 19.49
N GLY A 158 -0.51 0.41 19.49
CA GLY A 158 -1.58 0.35 18.51
C GLY A 158 -1.04 0.46 17.07
N GLN A 159 -0.18 1.45 16.80
CA GLN A 159 0.48 1.61 15.50
C GLN A 159 1.31 0.39 15.09
N LEU A 160 1.95 -0.28 16.04
CA LEU A 160 2.75 -1.47 15.78
C LEU A 160 1.89 -2.69 15.43
N PHE A 161 0.77 -2.89 16.12
CA PHE A 161 -0.17 -3.94 15.74
C PHE A 161 -0.82 -3.68 14.39
N GLU A 162 -1.07 -2.41 14.04
CA GLU A 162 -1.58 -2.03 12.74
C GLU A 162 -0.58 -2.35 11.61
N ARG A 163 0.72 -2.06 11.79
CA ARG A 163 1.76 -2.47 10.83
C ARG A 163 1.84 -3.99 10.64
N LYS A 164 1.50 -4.76 11.67
CA LYS A 164 1.39 -6.23 11.60
C LYS A 164 0.06 -6.72 11.03
N ASN A 165 -0.81 -5.83 10.58
CA ASN A 165 -2.18 -6.11 10.15
C ASN A 165 -3.04 -6.84 11.20
N VAL A 166 -2.75 -6.68 12.50
CA VAL A 166 -3.54 -7.24 13.60
C VAL A 166 -4.51 -6.16 14.09
N THR A 167 -5.57 -5.94 13.33
CA THR A 167 -6.52 -4.83 13.48
C THR A 167 -7.20 -4.80 14.86
N ASP A 168 -7.64 -5.95 15.36
CA ASP A 168 -8.41 -6.00 16.62
C ASP A 168 -7.55 -5.56 17.82
N ARG A 169 -6.27 -5.96 17.84
CA ARG A 169 -5.32 -5.53 18.88
C ARG A 169 -5.00 -4.06 18.72
N ALA A 170 -4.78 -3.57 17.50
CA ALA A 170 -4.54 -2.15 17.25
C ALA A 170 -5.69 -1.29 17.80
N ALA A 171 -6.93 -1.65 17.47
CA ALA A 171 -8.12 -0.96 17.96
C ALA A 171 -8.22 -0.97 19.50
N ALA A 172 -7.91 -2.11 20.14
CA ALA A 172 -7.93 -2.21 21.60
C ALA A 172 -6.93 -1.26 22.26
N TYR A 173 -5.70 -1.17 21.74
CA TYR A 173 -4.68 -0.26 22.26
C TYR A 173 -4.99 1.21 21.98
N TYR A 174 -5.57 1.55 20.83
CA TYR A 174 -6.06 2.91 20.58
C TYR A 174 -7.19 3.30 21.55
N ARG A 175 -8.14 2.40 21.83
CA ARG A 175 -9.18 2.64 22.84
C ARG A 175 -8.60 2.78 24.25
N GLN A 176 -7.56 2.04 24.60
CA GLN A 176 -6.86 2.23 25.88
C GLN A 176 -6.19 3.60 25.97
N CYS A 177 -5.53 4.05 24.89
CA CYS A 177 -4.97 5.39 24.80
C CYS A 177 -6.05 6.47 25.01
N ILE A 178 -7.18 6.37 24.30
CA ILE A 178 -8.32 7.29 24.43
C ILE A 178 -8.93 7.23 25.84
N GLY A 179 -8.97 6.06 26.47
CA GLY A 179 -9.44 5.91 27.85
C GLY A 179 -8.55 6.59 28.89
N MET A 180 -7.26 6.78 28.57
CA MET A 180 -6.29 7.51 29.41
C MET A 180 -6.25 9.01 29.09
N ASP A 181 -6.32 9.36 27.80
CA ASP A 181 -6.39 10.72 27.30
C ASP A 181 -7.52 10.83 26.27
N ALA A 182 -8.67 11.31 26.73
CA ALA A 182 -9.88 11.44 25.93
C ALA A 182 -9.80 12.52 24.85
N ALA A 183 -8.74 13.34 24.85
CA ALA A 183 -8.53 14.40 23.87
C ALA A 183 -7.35 14.11 22.94
N HIS A 184 -6.87 12.86 22.86
CA HIS A 184 -5.69 12.49 22.05
C HIS A 184 -6.04 12.38 20.54
N PRO A 185 -5.78 13.40 19.71
CA PRO A 185 -6.30 13.45 18.34
C PRO A 185 -5.75 12.34 17.44
N ALA A 186 -4.48 11.97 17.60
CA ALA A 186 -3.87 10.95 16.74
C ALA A 186 -4.42 9.53 16.99
N ALA A 187 -4.92 9.26 18.20
CA ALA A 187 -5.48 7.95 18.57
C ALA A 187 -6.90 7.82 18.04
N HIS A 188 -7.72 8.88 18.17
CA HIS A 188 -9.02 8.98 17.52
C HIS A 188 -8.90 8.85 16.00
N ALA A 189 -7.95 9.55 15.37
CA ALA A 189 -7.74 9.49 13.92
C ALA A 189 -7.36 8.07 13.45
N ALA A 190 -6.41 7.42 14.15
CA ALA A 190 -5.99 6.06 13.83
C ALA A 190 -7.12 5.04 14.05
N LEU A 191 -7.88 5.16 15.13
CA LEU A 191 -9.03 4.30 15.40
C LEU A 191 -10.15 4.50 14.36
N GLY A 192 -10.49 5.74 14.04
CA GLY A 192 -11.49 6.07 13.01
C GLY A 192 -11.11 5.53 11.63
N SER A 193 -9.85 5.70 11.22
CA SER A 193 -9.32 5.13 9.96
C SER A 193 -9.38 3.60 9.94
N LEU A 194 -9.02 2.96 11.06
CA LEU A 194 -9.07 1.51 11.21
C LEU A 194 -10.52 0.98 11.12
N LEU A 195 -11.44 1.58 11.86
CA LEU A 195 -12.86 1.22 11.88
C LEU A 195 -13.50 1.40 10.48
N LEU A 196 -13.14 2.47 9.76
CA LEU A 196 -13.61 2.72 8.40
C LEU A 196 -13.19 1.62 7.41
N ARG A 197 -11.94 1.14 7.51
CA ARG A 197 -11.44 0.01 6.72
C ARG A 197 -12.15 -1.29 7.08
N SER A 198 -12.42 -1.50 8.37
CA SER A 198 -13.16 -2.67 8.87
C SER A 198 -14.68 -2.59 8.64
N GLY A 199 -15.21 -1.48 8.11
CA GLY A 199 -16.63 -1.31 7.79
C GLY A 199 -17.53 -0.85 8.95
N HIS A 200 -16.97 -0.53 10.12
CA HIS A 200 -17.72 -0.01 11.27
C HIS A 200 -17.96 1.50 11.11
N LEU A 201 -18.84 1.86 10.15
CA LEU A 201 -19.00 3.24 9.68
C LEU A 201 -19.50 4.21 10.77
N VAL A 202 -20.40 3.76 11.66
CA VAL A 202 -20.96 4.60 12.72
C VAL A 202 -19.92 4.94 13.78
N GLU A 203 -19.15 3.96 14.24
CA GLU A 203 -18.05 4.19 15.19
C GLU A 203 -16.97 5.05 14.53
N ALA A 204 -16.59 4.74 13.29
CA ALA A 204 -15.62 5.54 12.54
C ALA A 204 -16.02 7.01 12.44
N ARG A 205 -17.31 7.30 12.20
CA ARG A 205 -17.85 8.67 12.19
C ARG A 205 -17.60 9.37 13.50
N ALA A 206 -17.98 8.76 14.63
CA ALA A 206 -17.83 9.38 15.94
C ALA A 206 -16.36 9.73 16.23
N GLU A 207 -15.44 8.81 15.94
CA GLU A 207 -14.00 9.02 16.12
C GLU A 207 -13.43 10.09 15.18
N LEU A 208 -13.93 10.20 13.95
CA LEU A 208 -13.48 11.25 13.02
C LEU A 208 -14.04 12.62 13.38
N ASP A 209 -15.29 12.68 13.84
CA ASP A 209 -15.94 13.91 14.27
C ASP A 209 -15.24 14.49 15.52
N THR A 210 -14.78 13.66 16.46
CA THR A 210 -13.96 14.13 17.59
C THR A 210 -12.63 14.72 17.12
N VAL A 211 -11.93 14.08 16.17
CA VAL A 211 -10.69 14.63 15.61
C VAL A 211 -10.94 15.96 14.93
N LEU A 212 -11.99 16.09 14.13
CA LEU A 212 -12.29 17.32 13.41
C LEU A 212 -12.82 18.44 14.33
N ALA A 213 -13.37 18.10 15.49
CA ALA A 213 -13.69 19.08 16.53
C ALA A 213 -12.42 19.62 17.21
N LEU A 214 -11.43 18.76 17.47
CA LEU A 214 -10.15 19.14 18.09
C LEU A 214 -9.22 19.84 17.08
N GLU A 215 -9.15 19.33 15.85
CA GLU A 215 -8.25 19.74 14.78
C GLU A 215 -9.02 19.85 13.45
N PRO A 216 -9.75 20.97 13.20
CA PRO A 216 -10.59 21.12 12.02
C PRO A 216 -9.85 21.03 10.67
N ALA A 217 -8.54 21.23 10.68
CA ALA A 217 -7.67 21.17 9.50
C ALA A 217 -6.86 19.86 9.40
N ASN A 218 -7.15 18.85 10.23
CA ASN A 218 -6.46 17.57 10.18
C ASN A 218 -6.73 16.86 8.84
N ALA A 219 -5.70 16.82 7.99
CA ALA A 219 -5.85 16.34 6.62
C ALA A 219 -6.17 14.83 6.54
N GLU A 220 -5.70 14.02 7.49
CA GLU A 220 -5.95 12.58 7.53
C GLU A 220 -7.40 12.30 7.95
N ALA A 221 -7.90 12.98 8.98
CA ALA A 221 -9.29 12.89 9.40
C ALA A 221 -10.26 13.37 8.30
N LEU A 222 -9.96 14.49 7.63
CA LEU A 222 -10.75 14.98 6.49
C LEU A 222 -10.75 13.98 5.32
N PHE A 223 -9.61 13.33 5.06
CA PHE A 223 -9.52 12.29 4.03
C PHE A 223 -10.39 11.07 4.39
N CYS A 224 -10.30 10.57 5.62
CA CYS A 224 -11.14 9.47 6.10
C CYS A 224 -12.62 9.84 6.12
N GLN A 225 -12.97 11.07 6.50
CA GLN A 225 -14.34 11.58 6.44
C GLN A 225 -14.87 11.58 5.00
N GLY A 226 -14.05 12.01 4.02
CA GLY A 226 -14.41 11.92 2.61
C GLY A 226 -14.69 10.49 2.15
N GLN A 227 -13.86 9.54 2.57
CA GLN A 227 -14.06 8.11 2.25
C GLN A 227 -15.34 7.56 2.89
N LEU A 228 -15.63 7.93 4.14
CA LEU A 228 -16.87 7.58 4.85
C LEU A 228 -18.10 8.11 4.09
N LEU A 229 -18.11 9.41 3.77
CA LEU A 229 -19.20 10.07 3.04
C LEU A 229 -19.41 9.45 1.65
N ARG A 230 -18.33 9.06 0.95
CA ARG A 230 -18.48 8.33 -0.32
C ARG A 230 -19.18 6.98 -0.12
N LYS A 231 -18.83 6.21 0.91
CA LYS A 231 -19.49 4.93 1.22
C LYS A 231 -20.98 5.10 1.50
N GLU A 232 -21.36 6.21 2.12
CA GLU A 232 -22.76 6.60 2.35
C GLU A 232 -23.44 7.24 1.12
N ARG A 233 -22.71 7.40 0.01
CA ARG A 233 -23.15 8.02 -1.25
C ARG A 233 -23.43 9.52 -1.17
N GLU A 234 -22.92 10.19 -0.15
CA GLU A 234 -22.94 11.65 -0.02
C GLU A 234 -21.80 12.30 -0.82
N TYR A 235 -21.81 12.11 -2.15
CA TYR A 235 -20.67 12.46 -3.01
C TYR A 235 -20.30 13.95 -2.93
N ALA A 236 -21.27 14.86 -2.87
CA ALA A 236 -21.00 16.30 -2.80
C ALA A 236 -20.28 16.70 -1.50
N ALA A 237 -20.63 16.08 -0.37
CA ALA A 237 -19.95 16.30 0.90
C ALA A 237 -18.56 15.66 0.89
N ALA A 238 -18.44 14.43 0.37
CA ALA A 238 -17.17 13.74 0.22
C ALA A 238 -16.15 14.55 -0.58
N LEU A 239 -16.57 15.13 -1.71
CA LEU A 239 -15.72 15.98 -2.56
C LEU A 239 -15.18 17.21 -1.80
N ARG A 240 -15.98 17.84 -0.93
CA ARG A 240 -15.52 18.96 -0.09
C ARG A 240 -14.48 18.52 0.93
N SER A 241 -14.68 17.40 1.61
CA SER A 241 -13.71 16.87 2.57
C SER A 241 -12.39 16.50 1.88
N PHE A 242 -12.45 15.86 0.70
CA PHE A 242 -11.26 15.57 -0.10
C PHE A 242 -10.56 16.82 -0.63
N GLU A 243 -11.30 17.87 -1.00
CA GLU A 243 -10.71 19.15 -1.41
C GLU A 243 -9.89 19.76 -0.27
N GLN A 244 -10.43 19.79 0.95
CA GLN A 244 -9.70 20.30 2.11
C GLN A 244 -8.48 19.43 2.44
N ALA A 245 -8.64 18.10 2.43
CA ALA A 245 -7.54 17.16 2.67
C ALA A 245 -6.41 17.26 1.62
N SER A 246 -6.75 17.57 0.36
CA SER A 246 -5.78 17.66 -0.76
C SER A 246 -4.77 18.80 -0.63
N ARG A 247 -4.97 19.72 0.32
CA ARG A 247 -3.99 20.74 0.71
C ARG A 247 -2.70 20.10 1.22
N SER A 248 -2.79 18.96 1.89
CA SER A 248 -1.62 18.16 2.29
C SER A 248 -0.94 17.54 1.07
N PRO A 249 0.35 17.86 0.80
CA PRO A 249 1.07 17.31 -0.34
C PRO A 249 1.14 15.77 -0.32
N VAL A 250 1.19 15.17 0.87
CA VAL A 250 1.29 13.72 1.08
C VAL A 250 -0.01 13.01 0.68
N LEU A 251 -1.17 13.62 0.94
CA LEU A 251 -2.48 13.03 0.65
C LEU A 251 -3.07 13.49 -0.69
N ARG A 252 -2.47 14.49 -1.35
CA ARG A 252 -3.01 15.13 -2.55
C ARG A 252 -3.36 14.13 -3.66
N GLN A 253 -2.44 13.21 -3.99
CA GLN A 253 -2.70 12.21 -5.03
C GLN A 253 -3.87 11.30 -4.63
N LYS A 254 -3.86 10.78 -3.40
CA LYS A 254 -4.95 9.94 -2.86
C LYS A 254 -6.29 10.68 -2.91
N CYS A 255 -6.33 11.95 -2.54
CA CYS A 255 -7.55 12.75 -2.59
C CYS A 255 -8.10 12.88 -4.02
N PHE A 256 -7.25 13.13 -5.02
CA PHE A 256 -7.69 13.18 -6.42
C PHE A 256 -8.20 11.82 -6.91
N THR A 257 -7.53 10.73 -6.55
CA THR A 257 -8.01 9.37 -6.85
C THR A 257 -9.38 9.11 -6.23
N GLU A 258 -9.57 9.42 -4.95
CA GLU A 258 -10.85 9.22 -4.26
C GLU A 258 -11.98 10.11 -4.81
N ARG A 259 -11.65 11.35 -5.23
CA ARG A 259 -12.58 12.24 -5.95
C ARG A 259 -12.99 11.65 -7.30
N GLY A 260 -12.05 11.11 -8.07
CA GLY A 260 -12.34 10.40 -9.33
C GLY A 260 -13.28 9.23 -9.10
N CYS A 261 -13.03 8.43 -8.05
CA CYS A 261 -13.94 7.36 -7.64
C CYS A 261 -15.33 7.87 -7.23
N CYS A 262 -15.44 9.01 -6.54
CA CYS A 262 -16.76 9.61 -6.24
C CYS A 262 -17.54 9.93 -7.52
N TYR A 263 -16.88 10.51 -8.51
CA TYR A 263 -17.52 10.78 -9.80
C TYR A 263 -17.88 9.50 -10.57
N MET A 264 -17.04 8.47 -10.52
CA MET A 264 -17.37 7.15 -11.09
C MET A 264 -18.62 6.54 -10.44
N ASP A 265 -18.71 6.59 -9.10
CA ASP A 265 -19.85 6.07 -8.35
C ASP A 265 -21.12 6.88 -8.64
N ALA A 266 -20.98 8.19 -8.84
CA ALA A 266 -22.04 9.09 -9.29
C ALA A 266 -22.38 8.96 -10.79
N LYS A 267 -21.68 8.08 -11.54
CA LYS A 267 -21.79 7.86 -13.00
C LYS A 267 -21.39 9.05 -13.88
N ASP A 268 -20.71 10.05 -13.32
CA ASP A 268 -20.10 11.15 -14.06
C ASP A 268 -18.68 10.76 -14.50
N VAL A 269 -18.60 9.98 -15.57
CA VAL A 269 -17.34 9.41 -16.05
C VAL A 269 -16.38 10.49 -16.57
N ASP A 270 -16.91 11.58 -17.12
CA ASP A 270 -16.11 12.69 -17.66
C ASP A 270 -15.31 13.39 -16.56
N ARG A 271 -15.96 13.73 -15.44
CA ARG A 271 -15.25 14.35 -14.31
C ARG A 271 -14.32 13.36 -13.61
N ALA A 272 -14.66 12.08 -13.60
CA ALA A 272 -13.78 11.05 -13.05
C ALA A 272 -12.43 11.00 -13.77
N ILE A 273 -12.45 11.02 -15.10
CA ILE A 273 -11.24 11.05 -15.95
C ILE A 273 -10.34 12.25 -15.57
N VAL A 274 -10.93 13.44 -15.45
CA VAL A 274 -10.19 14.67 -15.09
C VAL A 274 -9.48 14.54 -13.74
N GLU A 275 -10.14 13.97 -12.74
CA GLU A 275 -9.54 13.78 -11.41
C GLU A 275 -8.44 12.71 -11.40
N PHE A 276 -8.61 11.61 -12.15
CA PHE A 276 -7.55 10.60 -12.29
C PHE A 276 -6.32 11.14 -13.03
N ASP A 277 -6.52 11.96 -14.07
CA ASP A 277 -5.41 12.64 -14.75
C ASP A 277 -4.67 13.60 -13.80
N ARG A 278 -5.40 14.32 -12.94
CA ARG A 278 -4.79 15.15 -11.88
C ARG A 278 -3.99 14.32 -10.89
N ALA A 279 -4.49 13.14 -10.52
CA ALA A 279 -3.78 12.22 -9.64
C ALA A 279 -2.46 11.73 -10.28
N LEU A 280 -2.46 11.35 -11.57
CA LEU A 280 -1.25 10.92 -12.28
C LEU A 280 -0.20 12.03 -12.48
N ARG A 281 -0.63 13.30 -12.51
CA ARG A 281 0.28 14.47 -12.60
C ARG A 281 0.92 14.83 -11.26
N CYS A 282 0.39 14.33 -10.14
CA CYS A 282 1.02 14.55 -8.85
C CYS A 282 2.33 13.77 -8.79
N LYS A 283 3.45 14.46 -8.56
CA LYS A 283 4.72 13.82 -8.19
C LYS A 283 4.54 13.21 -6.80
N SER A 284 4.03 11.99 -6.75
CA SER A 284 3.78 11.32 -5.49
C SER A 284 5.04 10.61 -5.00
N GLN A 285 5.19 10.59 -3.67
CA GLN A 285 6.11 9.67 -2.99
C GLN A 285 5.52 8.26 -2.85
N SER A 286 4.24 8.09 -3.20
CA SER A 286 3.59 6.79 -3.10
C SER A 286 4.06 5.85 -4.21
N GLY A 287 4.18 4.59 -3.81
CA GLY A 287 4.87 3.57 -4.59
C GLY A 287 4.21 3.34 -5.95
N GLU A 288 5.00 2.76 -6.85
CA GLU A 288 4.65 2.44 -8.24
C GLU A 288 3.26 1.79 -8.38
N ASN A 289 2.82 1.02 -7.40
CA ASN A 289 1.50 0.37 -7.36
C ASN A 289 0.30 1.34 -7.34
N GLU A 290 0.41 2.52 -6.73
CA GLU A 290 -0.70 3.50 -6.72
C GLU A 290 -0.94 4.07 -8.11
N ASP A 291 0.12 4.39 -8.86
CA ASP A 291 0.01 4.82 -10.25
C ASP A 291 -0.66 3.77 -11.14
N LEU A 292 -0.30 2.48 -10.97
CA LEU A 292 -0.94 1.38 -11.70
C LEU A 292 -2.44 1.30 -11.39
N GLN A 293 -2.81 1.47 -10.12
CA GLN A 293 -4.21 1.49 -9.70
C GLN A 293 -4.97 2.66 -10.33
N ILE A 294 -4.40 3.86 -10.36
CA ILE A 294 -5.03 5.04 -10.96
C ILE A 294 -5.21 4.84 -12.47
N ARG A 295 -4.18 4.35 -13.17
CA ARG A 295 -4.27 4.03 -14.60
C ARG A 295 -5.36 3.01 -14.89
N TYR A 296 -5.52 2.01 -14.02
CA TYR A 296 -6.55 0.99 -14.19
C TYR A 296 -7.97 1.58 -14.06
N LEU A 297 -8.17 2.49 -13.10
CA LEU A 297 -9.44 3.21 -12.94
C LEU A 297 -9.72 4.14 -14.12
N LEU A 298 -8.69 4.82 -14.61
CA LEU A 298 -8.77 5.68 -15.80
C LEU A 298 -9.11 4.86 -17.06
N ALA A 299 -8.47 3.71 -17.26
CA ALA A 299 -8.78 2.79 -18.35
C ALA A 299 -10.24 2.30 -18.27
N SER A 300 -10.72 1.99 -17.08
CA SER A 300 -12.12 1.60 -16.85
C SER A 300 -13.10 2.73 -17.17
N CYS A 301 -12.71 3.99 -16.97
CA CYS A 301 -13.52 5.14 -17.38
C CYS A 301 -13.58 5.26 -18.91
N TYR A 302 -12.43 5.13 -19.58
CA TYR A 302 -12.38 5.16 -21.05
C TYR A 302 -13.16 3.99 -21.67
N GLU A 303 -13.05 2.78 -21.10
CA GLU A 303 -13.83 1.61 -21.51
C GLU A 303 -15.35 1.89 -21.37
N LYS A 304 -15.79 2.48 -20.25
CA LYS A 304 -17.20 2.89 -20.06
C LYS A 304 -17.66 3.95 -21.08
N LYS A 305 -16.77 4.84 -21.50
CA LYS A 305 -17.02 5.82 -22.56
C LYS A 305 -16.93 5.25 -23.98
N ARG A 306 -16.58 3.97 -24.13
CA ARG A 306 -16.27 3.32 -25.42
C ARG A 306 -15.07 3.94 -26.15
N ASP A 307 -14.22 4.69 -25.44
CA ASP A 307 -12.94 5.18 -25.93
C ASP A 307 -11.88 4.09 -25.72
N VAL A 308 -11.98 3.03 -26.52
CA VAL A 308 -11.17 1.81 -26.36
C VAL A 308 -9.68 2.10 -26.57
N GLU A 309 -9.34 3.05 -27.44
CA GLU A 309 -7.95 3.42 -27.71
C GLU A 309 -7.25 3.92 -26.44
N LYS A 310 -7.84 4.91 -25.77
CA LYS A 310 -7.27 5.44 -24.52
C LYS A 310 -7.30 4.42 -23.39
N ALA A 311 -8.29 3.51 -23.37
CA ALA A 311 -8.32 2.42 -22.41
C ALA A 311 -7.10 1.49 -22.60
N ILE A 312 -6.81 1.11 -23.85
CA ILE A 312 -5.64 0.28 -24.19
C ILE A 312 -4.34 1.00 -23.84
N GLU A 313 -4.19 2.28 -24.18
CA GLU A 313 -2.99 3.05 -23.83
C GLU A 313 -2.67 2.98 -22.32
N GLN A 314 -3.71 3.09 -21.47
CA GLN A 314 -3.53 2.97 -20.03
C GLN A 314 -3.19 1.53 -19.61
N TRP A 315 -3.84 0.52 -20.20
CA TRP A 315 -3.53 -0.89 -19.92
C TRP A 315 -2.12 -1.29 -20.35
N GLU A 316 -1.64 -0.81 -21.50
CA GLU A 316 -0.26 -1.05 -21.96
C GLU A 316 0.75 -0.39 -21.03
N ALA A 317 0.49 0.85 -20.60
CA ALA A 317 1.32 1.54 -19.62
C ALA A 317 1.40 0.78 -18.28
N ILE A 318 0.32 0.10 -17.88
CA ILE A 318 0.32 -0.79 -16.71
C ILE A 318 1.14 -2.04 -17.01
N ASN A 319 0.86 -2.75 -18.11
CA ASN A 319 1.48 -4.02 -18.47
C ASN A 319 3.01 -3.90 -18.66
N ALA A 320 3.48 -2.76 -19.19
CA ALA A 320 4.90 -2.46 -19.36
C ALA A 320 5.65 -2.38 -18.02
N ARG A 321 4.96 -2.04 -16.93
CA ARG A 321 5.53 -1.96 -15.58
C ARG A 321 5.26 -3.22 -14.77
N SER A 322 4.07 -3.79 -14.90
CA SER A 322 3.64 -4.99 -14.18
C SER A 322 2.66 -5.80 -15.03
N ALA A 323 3.19 -6.85 -15.68
CA ALA A 323 2.41 -7.74 -16.54
C ALA A 323 1.37 -8.59 -15.79
N GLY A 324 1.48 -8.70 -14.47
CA GLY A 324 0.54 -9.44 -13.62
C GLY A 324 -0.48 -8.57 -12.90
N PHE A 325 -0.57 -7.27 -13.21
CA PHE A 325 -1.46 -6.36 -12.49
C PHE A 325 -2.93 -6.62 -12.88
N LYS A 326 -3.67 -7.29 -11.98
CA LYS A 326 -5.09 -7.62 -12.14
C LYS A 326 -5.38 -8.37 -13.45
N ASP A 327 -6.43 -8.00 -14.18
CA ASP A 327 -6.89 -8.58 -15.44
C ASP A 327 -6.40 -7.82 -16.67
N VAL A 328 -5.37 -6.97 -16.55
CA VAL A 328 -4.89 -6.09 -17.63
C VAL A 328 -4.44 -6.87 -18.87
N THR A 329 -3.75 -8.01 -18.70
CA THR A 329 -3.34 -8.87 -19.82
C THR A 329 -4.53 -9.47 -20.56
N ILE A 330 -5.57 -9.86 -19.83
CA ILE A 330 -6.82 -10.38 -20.41
C ILE A 330 -7.54 -9.28 -21.18
N LYS A 331 -7.63 -8.07 -20.61
CA LYS A 331 -8.18 -6.89 -21.28
C LYS A 331 -7.41 -6.58 -22.57
N LEU A 332 -6.09 -6.52 -22.51
CA LEU A 332 -5.27 -6.27 -23.71
C LEU A 332 -5.49 -7.33 -24.79
N ALA A 333 -5.53 -8.62 -24.44
CA ALA A 333 -5.82 -9.67 -25.40
C ALA A 333 -7.24 -9.56 -26.01
N GLN A 334 -8.24 -9.23 -25.18
CA GLN A 334 -9.63 -9.01 -25.64
C GLN A 334 -9.71 -7.89 -26.69
N TYR A 335 -8.91 -6.83 -26.51
CA TYR A 335 -8.91 -5.66 -27.39
C TYR A 335 -7.78 -5.65 -28.44
N GLN A 336 -6.88 -6.64 -28.44
CA GLN A 336 -5.74 -6.73 -29.36
C GLN A 336 -6.18 -6.80 -30.82
N ASP A 337 -7.23 -7.55 -31.09
CA ASP A 337 -7.76 -7.71 -32.45
C ASP A 337 -8.52 -6.47 -32.94
N ILE A 338 -9.03 -5.64 -32.03
CA ILE A 338 -9.70 -4.38 -32.35
C ILE A 338 -8.68 -3.34 -32.87
N ARG A 339 -7.40 -3.45 -32.47
CA ARG A 339 -6.31 -2.61 -32.98
C ARG A 339 -5.80 -3.03 -34.35
N LEU A 340 -5.86 -4.32 -34.67
CA LEU A 340 -5.24 -4.86 -35.89
C LEU A 340 -6.16 -4.79 -37.10
N ASN A 341 -7.46 -4.57 -36.89
CA ASN A 341 -8.45 -4.54 -37.96
C ASN A 341 -9.16 -3.17 -37.99
N ASP A 342 -8.75 -2.30 -38.93
CA ASP A 342 -9.30 -0.96 -39.11
C ASP A 342 -10.83 -0.96 -39.31
N ARG A 343 -11.39 -2.01 -39.92
CA ARG A 343 -12.85 -2.14 -40.13
C ARG A 343 -13.59 -2.52 -38.86
N MET A 344 -13.01 -3.41 -38.06
CA MET A 344 -13.57 -3.77 -36.75
C MET A 344 -13.50 -2.56 -35.79
N LYS A 345 -12.40 -1.80 -35.86
CA LYS A 345 -12.25 -0.53 -35.17
C LYS A 345 -13.36 0.44 -35.56
N GLU A 346 -13.60 0.67 -36.85
CA GLU A 346 -14.70 1.50 -37.34
C GLU A 346 -16.05 1.01 -36.76
N TYR A 347 -16.41 -0.27 -36.93
CA TYR A 347 -17.65 -0.84 -36.42
C TYR A 347 -17.91 -0.56 -34.92
N LEU A 348 -16.88 -0.67 -34.08
CA LEU A 348 -16.99 -0.49 -32.63
C LEU A 348 -17.05 0.96 -32.18
N THR A 349 -16.48 1.88 -32.96
CA THR A 349 -16.27 3.28 -32.56
C THR A 349 -17.26 4.26 -33.16
N LEU A 350 -18.00 3.88 -34.21
CA LEU A 350 -19.02 4.73 -34.81
C LEU A 350 -20.06 5.20 -33.79
N ASP A 351 -20.57 6.41 -33.98
CA ASP A 351 -21.73 6.91 -33.24
C ASP A 351 -23.01 6.16 -33.65
N GLY A 352 -24.13 6.47 -32.99
CA GLY A 352 -25.39 5.75 -33.16
C GLY A 352 -25.87 5.70 -34.61
N ASP A 353 -25.98 6.86 -35.26
CA ASP A 353 -26.53 6.95 -36.61
C ASP A 353 -25.59 6.30 -37.65
N SER A 354 -24.29 6.59 -37.60
CA SER A 354 -23.32 6.00 -38.54
C SER A 354 -23.18 4.49 -38.36
N PHE A 355 -23.35 3.98 -37.12
CA PHE A 355 -23.39 2.55 -36.86
C PHE A 355 -24.58 1.88 -37.56
N PHE A 356 -25.76 2.50 -37.55
CA PHE A 356 -26.95 1.96 -38.21
C PHE A 356 -26.77 1.96 -39.73
N ASP A 357 -26.16 3.00 -40.29
CA ASP A 357 -25.83 3.05 -41.72
C ASP A 357 -24.83 1.95 -42.12
N LEU A 358 -23.83 1.66 -41.27
CA LEU A 358 -22.92 0.54 -41.48
C LEU A 358 -23.66 -0.81 -41.45
N CYS A 359 -24.53 -1.04 -40.47
CA CYS A 359 -25.35 -2.26 -40.39
C CYS A 359 -26.22 -2.45 -41.64
N GLN A 360 -26.84 -1.38 -42.13
CA GLN A 360 -27.63 -1.41 -43.38
C GLN A 360 -26.76 -1.73 -44.60
N ARG A 361 -25.55 -1.18 -44.69
CA ARG A 361 -24.58 -1.55 -45.75
C ARG A 361 -24.20 -3.02 -45.70
N ILE A 362 -23.96 -3.58 -44.51
CA ILE A 362 -23.68 -5.01 -44.33
C ILE A 362 -24.86 -5.86 -44.83
N VAL A 363 -26.09 -5.54 -44.41
CA VAL A 363 -27.29 -6.30 -44.81
C VAL A 363 -27.53 -6.24 -46.32
N SER A 364 -27.36 -5.06 -46.93
CA SER A 364 -27.65 -4.86 -48.35
C SER A 364 -26.56 -5.36 -49.29
N LYS A 365 -25.28 -5.16 -48.96
CA LYS A 365 -24.15 -5.54 -49.81
C LYS A 365 -23.60 -6.92 -49.49
N ALA A 366 -23.29 -7.18 -48.22
CA ALA A 366 -22.63 -8.43 -47.82
C ALA A 366 -23.62 -9.60 -47.74
N LEU A 367 -24.78 -9.39 -47.11
CA LEU A 367 -25.83 -10.42 -47.01
C LEU A 367 -26.79 -10.44 -48.22
N ARG A 368 -26.72 -9.43 -49.10
CA ARG A 368 -27.55 -9.30 -50.32
C ARG A 368 -29.06 -9.30 -50.05
N LEU A 369 -29.49 -8.71 -48.93
CA LEU A 369 -30.91 -8.61 -48.56
C LEU A 369 -31.49 -7.22 -48.89
N SER A 370 -32.78 -7.16 -49.20
CA SER A 370 -33.56 -5.91 -49.28
C SER A 370 -34.07 -5.54 -47.90
N ILE A 371 -33.76 -4.33 -47.44
CA ILE A 371 -34.11 -3.85 -46.10
C ILE A 371 -35.56 -3.36 -46.10
N ASP A 372 -36.36 -3.88 -45.17
CA ASP A 372 -37.75 -3.49 -44.98
C ASP A 372 -37.89 -2.47 -43.83
N SER A 373 -37.17 -2.68 -42.72
CA SER A 373 -37.17 -1.76 -41.58
C SER A 373 -35.92 -1.89 -40.71
N VAL A 374 -35.59 -0.83 -39.98
CA VAL A 374 -34.46 -0.75 -39.04
C VAL A 374 -34.97 -0.20 -37.72
N GLN A 375 -34.60 -0.81 -36.60
CA GLN A 375 -35.04 -0.44 -35.26
C GLN A 375 -33.88 -0.52 -34.26
N ASP A 376 -33.83 0.43 -33.32
CA ASP A 376 -33.00 0.29 -32.11
C ASP A 376 -33.79 -0.51 -31.07
N VAL A 377 -33.30 -1.71 -30.75
CA VAL A 377 -33.88 -2.56 -29.71
C VAL A 377 -32.85 -2.77 -28.63
N ARG A 378 -32.99 -2.04 -27.52
CA ARG A 378 -32.10 -2.15 -26.34
C ARG A 378 -30.62 -1.95 -26.69
N GLY A 379 -30.30 -1.01 -27.58
CA GLY A 379 -28.93 -0.71 -28.02
C GLY A 379 -28.39 -1.67 -29.09
N CYS A 380 -29.26 -2.51 -29.66
CA CYS A 380 -28.95 -3.36 -30.82
C CYS A 380 -29.60 -2.77 -32.07
N CYS A 381 -28.90 -2.83 -33.20
CA CYS A 381 -29.52 -2.53 -34.50
C CYS A 381 -30.23 -3.79 -35.01
N GLU A 382 -31.56 -3.77 -35.01
CA GLU A 382 -32.43 -4.85 -35.49
C GLU A 382 -33.01 -4.47 -36.85
N ILE A 383 -32.66 -5.24 -37.89
CA ILE A 383 -33.05 -5.00 -39.27
C ILE A 383 -33.96 -6.13 -39.74
N VAL A 384 -35.15 -5.82 -40.23
CA VAL A 384 -35.99 -6.77 -40.94
C VAL A 384 -35.70 -6.63 -42.43
N ALA A 385 -35.40 -7.74 -43.09
CA ALA A 385 -35.01 -7.76 -44.49
C ALA A 385 -35.47 -9.03 -45.22
N THR A 386 -35.60 -8.94 -46.53
CA THR A 386 -36.05 -10.02 -47.43
C THR A 386 -34.95 -10.39 -48.44
N GLU A 387 -35.02 -11.58 -49.02
CA GLU A 387 -34.07 -11.99 -50.08
C GLU A 387 -34.33 -11.20 -51.36
N ARG A 388 -33.28 -10.66 -52.00
CA ARG A 388 -33.39 -9.98 -53.29
C ARG A 388 -33.75 -10.99 -54.39
N ASP A 389 -34.87 -10.76 -55.08
CA ASP A 389 -35.22 -11.52 -56.27
C ASP A 389 -34.48 -10.96 -57.49
N GLU A 390 -33.30 -11.49 -57.79
CA GLU A 390 -32.47 -11.04 -58.93
C GLU A 390 -33.06 -11.44 -60.30
N LYS A 391 -34.08 -12.32 -60.36
CA LYS A 391 -34.59 -12.89 -61.62
C LYS A 391 -36.02 -12.47 -61.98
N GLY A 392 -36.66 -11.61 -61.20
CA GLY A 392 -37.97 -11.04 -61.54
C GLY A 392 -39.10 -12.08 -61.66
N TRP A 393 -39.00 -13.21 -60.97
CA TRP A 393 -40.07 -14.21 -60.92
C TRP A 393 -41.01 -13.87 -59.76
N SER A 394 -41.92 -12.94 -60.05
CA SER A 394 -42.87 -12.25 -59.15
C SER A 394 -43.81 -13.14 -58.29
N ASN A 395 -43.62 -14.46 -58.21
CA ASN A 395 -44.49 -15.37 -57.44
C ASN A 395 -43.77 -16.21 -56.37
N VAL A 396 -42.48 -15.99 -56.09
CA VAL A 396 -41.82 -16.63 -54.93
C VAL A 396 -42.04 -15.75 -53.70
N ARG A 397 -42.82 -16.24 -52.71
CA ARG A 397 -42.93 -15.60 -51.40
C ARG A 397 -41.58 -15.64 -50.69
N THR A 398 -40.82 -14.55 -50.72
CA THR A 398 -39.61 -14.40 -49.91
C THR A 398 -40.01 -14.26 -48.44
N GLN A 399 -39.40 -15.07 -47.57
CA GLN A 399 -39.68 -15.00 -46.14
C GLN A 399 -38.81 -13.90 -45.50
N PRO A 400 -39.39 -13.03 -44.65
CA PRO A 400 -38.61 -12.03 -43.94
C PRO A 400 -37.62 -12.70 -42.98
N LYS A 401 -36.45 -12.09 -42.85
CA LYS A 401 -35.42 -12.42 -41.88
C LYS A 401 -35.22 -11.23 -40.95
N VAL A 402 -34.89 -11.50 -39.70
CA VAL A 402 -34.39 -10.47 -38.78
C VAL A 402 -32.87 -10.59 -38.67
N VAL A 403 -32.15 -9.49 -38.81
CA VAL A 403 -30.70 -9.41 -38.60
C VAL A 403 -30.46 -8.49 -37.40
N VAL A 404 -29.85 -9.03 -36.35
CA VAL A 404 -29.60 -8.32 -35.10
C VAL A 404 -28.11 -8.10 -34.93
N PHE A 405 -27.66 -6.84 -34.90
CA PHE A 405 -26.28 -6.47 -34.61
C PHE A 405 -26.13 -6.10 -33.14
N TYR A 406 -25.33 -6.89 -32.42
CA TYR A 406 -24.91 -6.63 -31.04
C TYR A 406 -23.45 -6.15 -31.05
N ARG A 407 -23.21 -4.97 -30.48
CA ARG A 407 -21.90 -4.31 -30.56
C ARG A 407 -21.09 -4.35 -29.26
N GLU A 408 -21.71 -4.73 -28.14
CA GLU A 408 -21.03 -4.68 -26.85
C GLU A 408 -20.07 -5.85 -26.64
N ALA A 409 -19.03 -5.63 -25.85
CA ALA A 409 -17.97 -6.61 -25.61
C ALA A 409 -18.37 -7.80 -24.71
N ARG A 410 -19.66 -7.93 -24.35
CA ARG A 410 -20.16 -8.99 -23.47
C ARG A 410 -20.40 -10.28 -24.27
N VAL A 411 -20.07 -11.42 -23.66
CA VAL A 411 -20.41 -12.75 -24.20
C VAL A 411 -21.94 -12.92 -24.21
N LEU A 412 -22.51 -13.27 -25.35
CA LEU A 412 -23.95 -13.49 -25.52
C LEU A 412 -24.36 -14.86 -24.98
N ASP A 413 -25.39 -14.90 -24.14
CA ASP A 413 -25.94 -16.12 -23.55
C ASP A 413 -27.29 -16.52 -24.19
N ASP A 414 -27.84 -17.68 -23.78
CA ASP A 414 -29.10 -18.18 -24.35
C ASP A 414 -30.30 -17.32 -23.96
N SER A 415 -30.21 -16.55 -22.86
CA SER A 415 -31.27 -15.61 -22.46
C SER A 415 -31.49 -14.51 -23.49
N PHE A 416 -30.39 -14.01 -24.07
CA PHE A 416 -30.45 -13.04 -25.16
C PHE A 416 -31.10 -13.63 -26.41
N LEU A 417 -30.72 -14.85 -26.80
CA LEU A 417 -31.28 -15.53 -27.99
C LEU A 417 -32.77 -15.86 -27.83
N ARG A 418 -33.21 -16.26 -26.62
CA ARG A 418 -34.64 -16.49 -26.32
C ARG A 418 -35.47 -15.24 -26.57
N ALA A 419 -34.99 -14.08 -26.11
CA ALA A 419 -35.69 -12.81 -26.31
C ALA A 419 -35.84 -12.45 -27.80
N ILE A 420 -34.87 -12.81 -28.65
CA ILE A 420 -34.97 -12.60 -30.10
C ILE A 420 -36.03 -13.53 -30.71
N LEU A 421 -36.03 -14.81 -30.34
CA LEU A 421 -37.02 -15.78 -30.84
C LEU A 421 -38.45 -15.43 -30.46
N GLU A 422 -38.67 -14.91 -29.25
CA GLU A 422 -40.00 -14.43 -28.83
C GLU A 422 -40.47 -13.30 -29.75
N ARG A 423 -39.62 -12.31 -30.02
CA ARG A 423 -39.93 -11.21 -30.96
C ARG A 423 -40.14 -11.69 -32.39
N MET A 424 -39.35 -12.66 -32.85
CA MET A 424 -39.55 -13.28 -34.17
C MET A 424 -40.93 -13.93 -34.26
N LYS A 425 -41.35 -14.64 -33.22
CA LYS A 425 -42.67 -15.28 -33.14
C LYS A 425 -43.80 -14.25 -33.16
N GLU A 426 -43.68 -13.17 -32.38
CA GLU A 426 -44.65 -12.07 -32.35
C GLU A 426 -44.80 -11.38 -33.72
N ARG A 427 -43.70 -11.29 -34.49
CA ARG A 427 -43.65 -10.64 -35.80
C ARG A 427 -43.89 -11.60 -36.97
N GLY A 428 -44.08 -12.90 -36.72
CA GLY A 428 -44.24 -13.91 -37.77
C GLY A 428 -43.00 -14.12 -38.65
N ILE A 429 -41.81 -13.83 -38.12
CA ILE A 429 -40.53 -13.95 -38.84
C ILE A 429 -39.94 -15.35 -38.62
N ALA A 430 -39.62 -16.05 -39.71
CA ALA A 430 -39.23 -17.45 -39.66
C ALA A 430 -37.74 -17.70 -39.39
N ARG A 431 -36.86 -16.72 -39.69
CA ARG A 431 -35.40 -16.87 -39.57
C ARG A 431 -34.75 -15.61 -39.00
N GLY A 432 -33.73 -15.81 -38.18
CA GLY A 432 -32.94 -14.73 -37.59
C GLY A 432 -31.44 -14.95 -37.78
N VAL A 433 -30.70 -13.85 -37.89
CA VAL A 433 -29.23 -13.80 -37.91
C VAL A 433 -28.80 -12.89 -36.77
N VAL A 434 -27.93 -13.37 -35.89
CA VAL A 434 -27.39 -12.59 -34.77
C VAL A 434 -25.90 -12.39 -35.02
N VAL A 435 -25.50 -11.13 -35.18
CA VAL A 435 -24.12 -10.71 -35.45
C VAL A 435 -23.55 -10.05 -34.21
N THR A 436 -22.38 -10.50 -33.76
CA THR A 436 -21.70 -9.91 -32.60
C THR A 436 -20.22 -9.64 -32.86
N SER A 437 -19.70 -8.55 -32.28
CA SER A 437 -18.26 -8.29 -32.19
C SER A 437 -17.56 -9.11 -31.09
N SER A 438 -18.33 -9.78 -30.23
CA SER A 438 -17.85 -10.61 -29.14
C SER A 438 -17.93 -12.12 -29.50
N SER A 439 -18.21 -12.96 -28.51
CA SER A 439 -18.39 -14.41 -28.66
C SER A 439 -19.74 -14.87 -28.08
N PHE A 440 -20.14 -16.08 -28.45
CA PHE A 440 -21.31 -16.75 -27.91
C PHE A 440 -20.90 -17.72 -26.80
N SER A 441 -21.69 -17.80 -25.74
CA SER A 441 -21.49 -18.81 -24.70
C SER A 441 -21.78 -20.21 -25.25
N ARG A 442 -21.22 -21.24 -24.61
CA ARG A 442 -21.51 -22.64 -24.97
C ARG A 442 -23.01 -22.97 -24.89
N ALA A 443 -23.71 -22.37 -23.94
CA ALA A 443 -25.16 -22.50 -23.81
C ALA A 443 -25.91 -21.84 -24.98
N ALA A 444 -25.47 -20.66 -25.44
CA ALA A 444 -26.05 -19.98 -26.59
C ALA A 444 -25.86 -20.76 -27.89
N LEU A 445 -24.67 -21.31 -28.11
CA LEU A 445 -24.38 -22.16 -29.29
C LEU A 445 -25.27 -23.40 -29.30
N SER A 446 -25.31 -24.16 -28.20
CA SER A 446 -26.18 -25.34 -28.06
C SER A 446 -27.67 -24.99 -28.19
N PHE A 447 -28.07 -23.81 -27.73
CA PHE A 447 -29.43 -23.32 -27.90
C PHE A 447 -29.77 -23.02 -29.38
N ALA A 448 -28.82 -22.52 -30.18
CA ALA A 448 -29.08 -22.20 -31.58
C ALA A 448 -29.10 -23.43 -32.51
N GLU A 449 -28.41 -24.53 -32.17
CA GLU A 449 -28.23 -25.72 -33.05
C GLU A 449 -29.51 -26.24 -33.72
N ASN A 450 -30.64 -26.21 -33.03
CA ASN A 450 -31.93 -26.73 -33.52
C ASN A 450 -32.99 -25.65 -33.70
N ARG A 451 -32.58 -24.39 -33.90
CA ARG A 451 -33.48 -23.23 -33.98
C ARG A 451 -33.14 -22.39 -35.20
N PRO A 452 -34.09 -21.59 -35.73
CA PRO A 452 -33.86 -20.80 -36.93
C PRO A 452 -33.09 -19.51 -36.63
N LEU A 453 -31.97 -19.63 -35.90
CA LEU A 453 -31.04 -18.56 -35.56
C LEU A 453 -29.65 -18.91 -36.07
N GLU A 454 -29.17 -18.14 -37.03
CA GLU A 454 -27.78 -18.17 -37.45
C GLU A 454 -26.96 -17.25 -36.55
N LEU A 455 -25.85 -17.75 -36.01
CA LEU A 455 -24.98 -17.01 -35.08
C LEU A 455 -23.68 -16.67 -35.80
N LEU A 456 -23.46 -15.39 -36.05
CA LEU A 456 -22.27 -14.85 -36.68
C LEU A 456 -21.40 -14.19 -35.61
N GLY A 457 -20.29 -14.84 -35.28
CA GLY A 457 -19.34 -14.35 -34.30
C GLY A 457 -18.43 -13.30 -34.92
N LYS A 458 -17.43 -12.90 -34.14
CA LYS A 458 -16.43 -11.92 -34.56
C LYS A 458 -15.79 -12.23 -35.93
N ASN A 459 -15.36 -13.47 -36.16
CA ASN A 459 -14.67 -13.84 -37.40
C ASN A 459 -15.59 -13.70 -38.62
N GLU A 460 -16.88 -14.01 -38.47
CA GLU A 460 -17.88 -13.84 -39.52
C GLU A 460 -18.21 -12.36 -39.74
N LEU A 461 -18.31 -11.58 -38.65
CA LEU A 461 -18.50 -10.13 -38.74
C LEU A 461 -17.35 -9.46 -39.49
N GLU A 462 -16.10 -9.87 -39.27
CA GLU A 462 -14.95 -9.34 -40.02
C GLU A 462 -15.11 -9.56 -41.53
N ARG A 463 -15.51 -10.76 -41.95
CA ARG A 463 -15.77 -11.06 -43.37
C ARG A 463 -16.94 -10.23 -43.92
N LEU A 464 -17.98 -10.00 -43.11
CA LEU A 464 -19.12 -9.18 -43.50
C LEU A 464 -18.72 -7.71 -43.68
N LEU A 465 -17.90 -7.17 -42.78
CA LEU A 465 -17.37 -5.82 -42.89
C LEU A 465 -16.54 -5.69 -44.17
N ASP A 466 -15.69 -6.68 -44.46
CA ASP A 466 -14.89 -6.70 -45.69
C ASP A 466 -15.75 -6.68 -46.96
N ALA A 467 -16.79 -7.51 -46.99
CA ALA A 467 -17.71 -7.63 -48.12
C ALA A 467 -18.69 -6.44 -48.25
N SER A 468 -18.87 -5.65 -47.20
CA SER A 468 -19.79 -4.50 -47.18
C SER A 468 -19.18 -3.18 -47.69
N SER A 469 -17.87 -3.18 -47.92
CA SER A 469 -17.08 -2.04 -48.41
C SER A 469 -17.67 -1.43 -49.68
#